data_AF-A0A3D3ZKE4-F1
#
_entry.id   AF-A0A3D3ZKE4-F1
#
_cell.length_a   1.000
_cell.length_b   1.000
_cell.length_c   1.000
_cell.angle_alpha   90.00
_cell.angle_beta   90.00
_cell.angle_gamma   90.00
#
_symmetry.space_group_name_H-M   'P 1'
#
loop_
_entity.id
_entity.type
_entity.pdbx_description
1 polymer ?
#
loop_
_entity_poly.entity_id
_entity_poly.type
_entity_poly.pdbx_seq_one_letter_code
_entity_poly.pdbx_strand_id
1 'polypeptide(L)' 'MMHLFLQGERDRLEAAALEVAEETGVWLFYRLMPTFLPTYQKFEFVVGEATLDLSLEEIVNLFRMLYKKSE' A
#
# COMPACT_ATOMS: atom_id res chain seq x y z
N MET A 1 6.41 10.12 -9.72
CA MET A 1 6.13 10.16 -8.26
C MET A 1 4.74 10.73 -8.05
N MET A 2 3.92 10.10 -7.22
CA MET A 2 2.58 10.56 -6.91
C MET A 2 2.22 10.22 -5.46
N HIS A 3 1.27 10.95 -4.87
CA HIS A 3 0.69 10.54 -3.59
C HIS A 3 -0.53 9.66 -3.84
N LEU A 4 -0.53 8.47 -3.24
CA LEU A 4 -1.73 7.63 -3.19
C LEU A 4 -2.40 7.82 -1.84
N PHE A 5 -3.73 7.90 -1.87
CA PHE A 5 -4.58 8.05 -0.70
C PHE A 5 -5.30 6.73 -0.44
N LEU A 6 -5.09 6.15 0.73
CA LEU A 6 -5.72 4.91 1.16
C LEU A 6 -6.76 5.22 2.22
N GLN A 7 -7.95 4.64 2.07
CA GLN A 7 -8.99 4.72 3.08
C GLN A 7 -8.81 3.58 4.09
N GLY A 8 -8.80 3.88 5.39
CA GLY A 8 -8.71 2.90 6.46
C GLY A 8 -7.99 3.41 7.71
N GLU A 9 -8.09 2.62 8.77
CA GLU A 9 -7.32 2.83 10.00
C GLU A 9 -5.84 2.58 9.75
N ARG A 10 -4.99 3.54 10.10
CA ARG A 10 -3.56 3.53 9.78
C ARG A 10 -2.87 2.25 10.25
N ASP A 11 -3.05 1.90 11.51
CA ASP A 11 -2.30 0.80 12.13
C ASP A 11 -2.70 -0.56 11.52
N ARG A 12 -3.95 -0.71 11.06
CA ARG A 12 -4.40 -1.91 10.34
C ARG A 12 -3.81 -1.98 8.93
N LEU A 13 -3.78 -0.86 8.21
CA LEU A 13 -3.17 -0.79 6.88
C LEU A 13 -1.66 -1.07 6.92
N GLU A 14 -0.95 -0.55 7.94
CA GLU A 14 0.49 -0.80 8.10
C GLU A 14 0.77 -2.26 8.48
N ALA A 15 -0.02 -2.86 9.38
CA ALA A 15 0.09 -4.29 9.69
C ALA A 15 -0.20 -5.17 8.46
N ALA A 16 -1.27 -4.88 7.72
CA ALA A 16 -1.62 -5.60 6.49
C ALA A 16 -0.52 -5.48 5.42
N ALA A 17 0.13 -4.32 5.29
CA ALA A 17 1.22 -4.12 4.35
C ALA A 17 2.45 -4.99 4.70
N LEU A 18 2.75 -5.17 5.99
CA LEU A 18 3.80 -6.09 6.44
C LEU A 18 3.46 -7.54 6.11
N GLU A 19 2.23 -7.98 6.39
CA GLU A 19 1.78 -9.33 6.02
C GLU A 19 1.86 -9.58 4.51
N VAL A 20 1.43 -8.62 3.68
CA VAL A 20 1.55 -8.74 2.22
C VAL A 20 3.01 -8.84 1.80
N ALA A 21 3.91 -8.08 2.43
CA ALA A 21 5.34 -8.15 2.14
C ALA A 21 5.95 -9.50 2.53
N GLU A 22 5.54 -10.08 3.66
CA GLU A 22 5.97 -11.43 4.06
C GLU A 22 5.49 -12.52 3.08
N GLU A 23 4.26 -12.43 2.59
CA GLU A 23 3.67 -13.42 1.68
C GLU A 23 4.20 -13.31 0.25
N THR A 24 4.46 -12.09 -0.22
CA THR A 24 4.73 -11.83 -1.66
C THR A 24 6.17 -11.42 -1.94
N GLY A 25 6.93 -11.03 -0.92
CA GLY A 25 8.24 -10.39 -1.08
C GLY A 25 8.16 -8.96 -1.61
N VAL A 26 6.96 -8.38 -1.80
CA VAL A 26 6.78 -7.02 -2.31
C VAL A 26 6.44 -6.05 -1.19
N TRP A 27 7.28 -5.05 -1.02
CA TRP A 27 7.08 -4.00 -0.03
C TRP A 27 6.25 -2.84 -0.60
N LEU A 28 4.97 -2.74 -0.22
CA LEU A 28 4.03 -1.75 -0.74
C LEU A 28 4.37 -0.30 -0.34
N PHE A 29 4.67 -0.07 0.93
CA PHE A 29 5.06 1.24 1.46
C PHE A 29 5.73 1.10 2.82
N TYR A 30 6.61 2.05 3.14
CA TYR A 30 7.29 2.11 4.43
C TYR A 30 6.39 2.59 5.56
N ARG A 31 5.61 3.67 5.32
CA ARG A 31 4.77 4.30 6.34
C ARG A 31 3.64 5.11 5.72
N LEU A 32 2.57 5.28 6.47
CA LEU A 32 1.43 6.11 6.11
C LEU A 32 1.45 7.45 6.86
N MET A 33 1.21 8.53 6.13
CA MET A 33 1.06 9.89 6.68
C MET A 33 -0.42 10.22 6.88
N PRO A 34 -0.79 10.90 7.97
CA PRO A 34 -2.15 11.39 8.15
C PRO A 34 -2.52 12.44 7.10
N THR A 35 -3.82 12.59 6.87
CA THR A 35 -4.38 13.65 6.03
C THR A 35 -5.42 14.47 6.82
N PHE A 36 -6.02 15.48 6.19
CA PHE A 36 -7.13 16.23 6.79
C PHE A 36 -8.45 15.45 6.84
N LEU A 37 -8.53 14.31 6.14
CA LEU A 37 -9.68 13.41 6.19
C LEU A 37 -9.38 12.29 7.21
N PRO A 38 -10.18 12.12 8.27
CA PRO A 38 -9.85 11.21 9.38
C PRO A 38 -9.54 9.77 8.97
N THR A 39 -10.25 9.26 7.97
CA THR A 39 -10.13 7.87 7.50
C THR A 39 -9.23 7.71 6.28
N TYR A 40 -8.53 8.77 5.83
CA TYR A 40 -7.60 8.68 4.72
C TYR A 40 -6.18 8.94 5.17
N GLN A 41 -5.30 8.03 4.75
CA GLN A 41 -3.86 8.14 4.89
C GLN A 41 -3.24 8.32 3.52
N LYS A 42 -2.02 8.85 3.47
CA LYS A 42 -1.27 8.97 2.22
C LYS A 42 0.13 8.40 2.33
N PHE A 43 0.68 7.95 1.22
CA PHE A 43 2.10 7.70 1.07
C PHE A 43 2.57 8.15 -0.31
N GLU A 44 3.88 8.27 -0.47
CA GLU A 44 4.50 8.57 -1.74
C GLU A 44 4.76 7.30 -2.52
N PHE A 45 4.13 7.19 -3.69
CA PHE A 45 4.34 6.10 -4.63
C PHE A 45 5.33 6.53 -5.72
N VAL A 46 6.44 5.81 -5.79
CA VAL A 46 7.52 6.03 -6.74
C VAL A 46 7.45 4.92 -7.79
N VAL A 47 7.40 5.31 -9.06
CA VAL A 47 7.57 4.39 -10.18
C VAL A 47 9.03 4.46 -10.59
N GLY A 48 9.74 3.35 -10.46
CA GLY A 48 11.10 3.14 -10.95
C GLY A 48 11.27 1.71 -11.44
N GLU A 49 12.51 1.27 -11.67
CA GLU A 49 12.83 -0.08 -12.19
C GLU A 49 12.05 -1.19 -11.47
N ALA A 50 12.09 -1.21 -10.13
CA ALA A 50 11.39 -2.23 -9.33
C ALA A 50 9.86 -2.24 -9.53
N THR A 51 9.25 -1.10 -9.85
CA THR A 51 7.81 -1.04 -10.16
C THR A 51 7.53 -1.44 -11.59
N LEU A 52 8.45 -1.17 -12.52
CA LEU A 52 8.33 -1.52 -13.95
C LEU A 52 8.47 -3.02 -14.19
N ASP A 53 9.13 -3.74 -13.28
CA ASP A 53 9.18 -5.21 -13.27
C ASP A 53 7.83 -5.87 -12.90
N LEU A 54 6.88 -5.10 -12.35
CA LEU A 54 5.55 -5.58 -11.99
C LEU A 54 4.53 -5.27 -13.09
N SER A 55 3.71 -6.26 -13.41
CA SER A 55 2.52 -6.05 -14.23
C SER A 55 1.46 -5.26 -13.47
N LEU A 56 0.56 -4.60 -14.21
CA LEU A 56 -0.58 -3.92 -13.61
C LEU A 56 -1.48 -4.88 -12.81
N GLU A 57 -1.61 -6.13 -13.25
CA GLU A 57 -2.40 -7.15 -12.55
C GLU A 57 -1.80 -7.50 -11.18
N GLU A 58 -0.47 -7.64 -11.10
CA GLU A 58 0.24 -7.86 -9.84
C GLU A 58 0.04 -6.68 -8.89
N ILE A 59 0.20 -5.44 -9.38
CA ILE A 59 -0.05 -4.23 -8.59
C ILE A 59 -1.48 -4.23 -8.04
N VAL A 60 -2.47 -4.48 -8.88
CA VAL A 60 -3.88 -4.54 -8.47
C VAL A 60 -4.10 -5.61 -7.40
N ASN A 61 -3.51 -6.80 -7.56
CA ASN A 61 -3.66 -7.88 -6.61
C ASN A 61 -3.01 -7.58 -5.25
N LEU A 62 -1.85 -6.93 -5.25
CA LEU A 62 -1.19 -6.48 -4.00
C LEU A 62 -2.09 -5.51 -3.21
N PHE A 63 -2.69 -4.52 -3.88
CA PHE A 63 -3.62 -3.60 -3.19
C PHE A 63 -4.92 -4.29 -2.75
N ARG A 64 -5.44 -5.27 -3.50
CA ARG A 64 -6.58 -6.08 -3.04
C ARG A 64 -6.26 -6.87 -1.79
N MET A 65 -5.08 -7.49 -1.72
CA MET A 65 -4.62 -8.21 -0.54
C MET A 65 -4.51 -7.29 0.67
N LEU A 66 -3.92 -6.10 0.47
CA LEU A 66 -3.83 -5.06 1.50
C LEU A 66 -5.22 -4.76 2.10
N TYR A 67 -6.20 -4.41 1.25
CA TYR A 67 -7.53 -4.06 1.74
C TYR A 67 -8.21 -5.21 2.47
N LYS A 68 -8.16 -6.43 1.90
CA LYS A 68 -8.75 -7.63 2.51
C LYS A 68 -8.17 -7.95 3.89
N LYS A 69 -6.87 -7.72 4.10
CA LYS A 69 -6.19 -7.96 5.38
C LYS A 69 -6.36 -6.83 6.38
N SER A 70 -6.78 -5.65 5.93
CA SER A 70 -6.98 -4.48 6.79
C SER A 70 -8.40 -4.32 7.35
N GLU A 71 -9.34 -5.15 6.89
CA GLU A 71 -10.72 -5.26 7.41
C GLU A 71 -10.73 -5.76 8.87
#